data_AF-A0A973YVK7-F1
#
_entry.id   AF-A0A973YVK7-F1
#
_cell.length_a   1.000
_cell.length_b   1.000
_cell.length_c   1.000
_cell.angle_alpha   90.00
_cell.angle_beta   90.00
_cell.angle_gamma   90.00
#
_symmetry.space_group_name_H-M   'P 1'
#
loop_
_entity.id
_entity.type
_entity.pdbx_description
1 polymer ?
#
loop_
_entity_poly.entity_id
_entity_poly.type
_entity_poly.pdbx_seq_one_letter_code
_entity_poly.pdbx_strand_id
1 'polypeptide(L)'
;MKSYQVMIEGVFVDAPDVLKRGGFHSTFFLQANTAPHAMHRVRAMLSERMAKHGVKSRPESYFWAHDVWDITEERFLENEGRDEGFTFFPIGVIARIRMGFRGRWMRKRKPWLLVSP
;
A
#
# COMPACT_ATOMS: atom_id res chain seq x y z
N MET A 1 14.95 15.26 -9.39
CA MET A 1 13.89 14.45 -8.75
C MET A 1 13.50 13.36 -9.74
N LYS A 2 13.17 12.14 -9.29
CA LYS A 2 12.69 11.05 -10.16
C LYS A 2 11.22 10.78 -9.90
N SER A 3 10.52 10.31 -10.92
CA SER A 3 9.11 9.89 -10.81
C SER A 3 9.01 8.42 -10.48
N TYR A 4 8.12 8.09 -9.54
CA TYR A 4 7.90 6.74 -9.05
C TYR A 4 6.43 6.36 -9.16
N GLN A 5 6.20 5.11 -9.54
CA GLN A 5 4.94 4.40 -9.29
C GLN A 5 5.17 3.43 -8.14
N VAL A 6 4.34 3.51 -7.11
CA VAL A 6 4.41 2.68 -5.91
C VAL A 6 3.10 1.95 -5.73
N MET A 7 3.15 0.62 -5.79
CA MET A 7 2.00 -0.21 -5.48
C MET A 7 2.08 -0.68 -4.03
N ILE A 8 1.09 -0.30 -3.24
CA ILE A 8 0.92 -0.75 -1.86
C ILE A 8 -0.06 -1.92 -1.83
N GLU A 9 0.33 -2.99 -1.15
CA GLU A 9 -0.60 -4.02 -0.69
C GLU A 9 -0.84 -3.84 0.81
N GLY A 10 -2.10 -3.76 1.22
CA GLY A 10 -2.53 -3.75 2.61
C GLY A 10 -3.32 -5.02 2.90
N VAL A 11 -3.09 -5.65 4.06
CA VAL A 11 -3.83 -6.86 4.45
C VAL A 11 -4.43 -6.76 5.84
N PHE A 12 -5.46 -7.57 6.07
CA PHE A 12 -6.26 -7.62 7.29
C PHE A 12 -6.95 -6.31 7.62
N VAL A 13 -7.41 -5.59 6.61
CA VAL A 13 -8.13 -4.33 6.78
C VAL A 13 -9.64 -4.57 6.74
N ASP A 14 -10.37 -3.61 7.28
CA ASP A 14 -11.81 -3.49 7.10
C ASP A 14 -12.08 -2.40 6.05
N ALA A 15 -12.88 -2.72 5.05
CA ALA A 15 -13.26 -1.82 3.98
C ALA A 15 -14.78 -1.84 3.80
N PRO A 16 -15.41 -0.72 3.44
CA PRO A 16 -16.87 -0.64 3.34
C PRO A 16 -17.47 -1.68 2.37
N ASP A 17 -16.77 -1.99 1.29
CA ASP A 17 -17.25 -2.91 0.24
C ASP A 17 -16.88 -4.38 0.45
N VAL A 18 -16.16 -4.70 1.54
CA VAL A 18 -15.75 -6.08 1.84
C VAL A 18 -16.41 -6.53 3.14
N LEU A 19 -17.36 -7.46 3.03
CA LEU A 19 -18.13 -8.02 4.15
C LEU A 19 -17.27 -8.64 5.28
N LYS A 20 -15.97 -8.91 5.06
CA LYS A 20 -15.06 -9.59 5.99
C LYS A 20 -13.61 -9.07 5.86
N ARG A 21 -12.75 -9.40 6.82
CA ARG A 21 -11.28 -9.11 6.77
C ARG A 21 -10.71 -9.41 5.39
N GLY A 22 -10.25 -8.35 4.72
CA GLY A 22 -9.73 -8.39 3.36
C GLY A 22 -8.35 -7.76 3.27
N GLY A 23 -7.88 -7.61 2.04
CA GLY A 23 -6.76 -6.76 1.70
C GLY A 23 -7.11 -5.84 0.55
N PHE A 24 -6.18 -4.98 0.18
CA PHE A 24 -6.28 -4.15 -1.00
C PHE A 24 -4.94 -4.04 -1.73
N HIS A 25 -5.04 -3.67 -2.99
CA HIS A 25 -3.97 -3.02 -3.74
C HIS A 25 -4.32 -1.55 -3.98
N SER A 26 -3.33 -0.68 -3.95
CA SER A 26 -3.48 0.74 -4.24
C SER A 26 -2.20 1.29 -4.83
N THR A 27 -2.31 2.11 -5.87
CA THR A 27 -1.15 2.67 -6.57
C THR A 27 -1.02 4.16 -6.29
N PHE A 28 0.22 4.62 -6.10
CA PHE A 28 0.56 6.02 -5.89
C PHE A 28 1.61 6.44 -6.91
N PHE A 29 1.41 7.64 -7.46
CA PHE A 29 2.35 8.30 -8.36
C PHE A 29 2.93 9.51 -7.64
N LEU A 30 4.25 9.57 -7.51
CA LEU A 30 4.92 10.65 -6.79
C LEU A 30 6.35 10.86 -7.28
N GLN A 31 6.86 12.06 -7.07
CA GLN A 31 8.27 12.34 -7.25
C GLN A 31 9.05 12.23 -5.94
N ALA A 32 10.25 11.66 -6.01
CA ALA A 32 11.18 11.59 -4.89
C ALA A 32 12.63 11.59 -5.38
N ASN A 33 13.58 11.85 -4.48
CA ASN A 33 15.00 11.76 -4.84
C ASN A 33 15.49 10.31 -4.93
N THR A 34 14.86 9.41 -4.16
CA THR A 34 15.21 7.99 -4.07
C THR A 34 13.96 7.16 -3.74
N ALA A 35 14.01 5.85 -4.00
CA ALA A 35 12.91 4.93 -3.64
C ALA A 35 12.55 4.94 -2.14
N PRO A 36 13.51 4.97 -1.18
CA PRO A 36 13.17 5.12 0.24
C PRO A 36 12.42 6.42 0.56
N HIS A 37 12.80 7.55 -0.07
CA HIS A 37 12.05 8.79 0.09
C HIS A 37 10.64 8.69 -0.50
N ALA A 38 10.47 7.97 -1.62
CA ALA A 38 9.14 7.70 -2.16
C ALA A 38 8.28 6.94 -1.14
N MET A 39 8.82 5.91 -0.47
CA MET A 39 8.07 5.15 0.54
C MET A 39 7.63 6.02 1.72
N HIS A 40 8.51 6.91 2.18
CA HIS A 40 8.17 7.85 3.24
C HIS A 40 7.01 8.78 2.84
N ARG A 41 6.98 9.28 1.60
CA ARG A 41 5.89 10.14 1.10
C ARG A 41 4.58 9.36 0.91
N VAL A 42 4.66 8.13 0.42
CA VAL A 42 3.48 7.26 0.22
C VAL A 42 2.76 6.98 1.53
N ARG A 43 3.48 6.93 2.66
CA ARG A 43 2.87 6.77 3.99
C ARG A 43 1.75 7.77 4.26
N ALA A 44 2.01 9.06 4.05
CA ALA A 44 1.02 10.11 4.29
C ALA A 44 -0.16 9.99 3.32
N MET A 45 0.13 9.78 2.02
CA MET A 45 -0.89 9.62 0.98
C MET A 45 -1.79 8.42 1.24
N LEU A 46 -1.23 7.32 1.73
CA LEU A 46 -1.96 6.11 2.08
C LEU A 46 -2.92 6.37 3.26
N SER A 47 -2.44 7.03 4.31
CA SER A 47 -3.26 7.38 5.48
C SER A 47 -4.45 8.26 5.10
N GLU A 48 -4.20 9.30 4.29
CA GLU A 48 -5.24 10.19 3.76
C GLU A 48 -6.26 9.44 2.89
N ARG A 49 -5.79 8.58 1.96
CA ARG A 49 -6.67 7.78 1.10
C ARG A 49 -7.50 6.78 1.92
N MET A 50 -6.90 6.11 2.90
CA MET A 50 -7.62 5.19 3.79
C MET A 50 -8.73 5.92 4.55
N ALA A 51 -8.44 7.10 5.11
CA ALA A 51 -9.44 7.92 5.79
C ALA A 51 -10.58 8.34 4.84
N LYS A 52 -10.23 8.80 3.64
CA LYS A 52 -11.19 9.25 2.62
C LYS A 52 -12.15 8.14 2.16
N HIS A 53 -11.65 6.92 1.97
CA HIS A 53 -12.44 5.78 1.49
C HIS A 53 -12.96 4.88 2.63
N GLY A 54 -12.82 5.29 3.89
CA GLY A 54 -13.33 4.56 5.05
C GLY A 54 -12.65 3.21 5.33
N VAL A 55 -11.41 3.03 4.86
CA VAL A 55 -10.61 1.81 5.10
C VAL A 55 -9.96 1.89 6.48
N LYS A 56 -10.19 0.89 7.32
CA LYS A 56 -9.68 0.84 8.70
C LYS A 56 -8.64 -0.26 8.88
N SER A 57 -7.54 0.08 9.51
CA SER A 57 -6.51 -0.88 9.93
C SER A 57 -6.94 -1.63 11.20
N ARG A 58 -6.45 -2.85 11.35
CA ARG A 58 -6.55 -3.69 12.56
C ARG A 58 -5.16 -3.86 13.18
N PRO A 59 -5.05 -4.33 14.43
CA PRO A 59 -3.77 -4.57 15.08
C PRO A 59 -2.84 -5.53 14.30
N GLU A 60 -3.41 -6.51 13.60
CA GLU A 60 -2.64 -7.44 12.77
C GLU A 60 -2.29 -6.89 11.37
N SER A 61 -2.89 -5.77 10.96
CA SER A 61 -2.67 -5.20 9.63
C SER A 61 -1.20 -4.86 9.42
N TYR A 62 -0.80 -4.98 8.17
CA TYR A 62 0.45 -4.42 7.69
C TYR A 62 0.28 -4.02 6.24
N PHE A 63 1.04 -3.01 5.84
CA PHE A 63 1.06 -2.47 4.50
C PHE A 63 2.50 -2.50 4.04
N TRP A 64 2.72 -2.80 2.78
CA TRP A 64 4.06 -2.78 2.22
C TRP A 64 4.02 -2.34 0.78
N ALA A 65 5.14 -1.78 0.34
CA ALA A 65 5.39 -1.58 -1.06
C ALA A 65 5.58 -2.93 -1.73
N HIS A 66 4.53 -3.40 -2.39
CA HIS A 66 4.56 -4.62 -3.17
C HIS A 66 5.54 -4.44 -4.34
N ASP A 67 5.45 -3.29 -5.01
CA ASP A 67 6.35 -2.90 -6.09
C ASP A 67 6.65 -1.40 -6.07
N VAL A 68 7.85 -1.06 -6.54
CA VAL A 68 8.32 0.32 -6.73
C VAL A 68 9.01 0.40 -8.10
N TRP A 69 8.47 1.22 -9.00
CA TRP A 69 9.01 1.40 -10.34
C TRP A 69 9.46 2.85 -10.56
N ASP A 70 10.64 3.01 -11.16
CA ASP A 70 11.03 4.27 -11.81
C ASP A 70 10.15 4.41 -13.06
N ILE A 71 9.41 5.52 -13.19
CA ILE A 71 8.55 5.80 -14.35
C ILE A 71 9.01 7.06 -15.08
N THR A 72 8.58 7.21 -16.33
CA THR A 72 8.83 8.42 -17.11
C THR A 72 8.02 9.60 -16.58
N GLU A 73 8.43 10.82 -16.95
CA GLU A 73 7.74 12.04 -16.53
C GLU A 73 6.34 12.14 -17.15
N GLU A 74 6.16 11.68 -18.38
CA GLU A 74 4.85 11.68 -19.07
C GLU A 74 3.84 10.83 -18.32
N ARG A 75 4.22 9.60 -17.95
CA ARG A 75 3.35 8.70 -17.18
C ARG A 75 3.02 9.25 -15.80
N PHE A 76 3.96 9.99 -15.20
CA PHE A 76 3.72 10.68 -13.94
C PHE A 76 2.69 11.80 -14.09
N LEU A 77 2.88 12.69 -15.06
CA LEU A 77 1.97 13.82 -15.31
C LEU A 77 0.55 13.36 -15.65
N GLU A 78 0.40 12.23 -16.33
CA GLU A 78 -0.91 11.63 -16.61
C GLU A 78 -1.67 11.20 -15.35
N ASN A 79 -0.95 10.81 -14.28
CA ASN A 79 -1.53 10.13 -13.12
C ASN A 79 -1.30 10.85 -11.79
N GLU A 80 -0.51 11.92 -11.76
CA GLU A 80 -0.29 12.74 -10.57
C GLU A 80 -1.63 13.30 -10.08
N GLY A 81 -1.85 13.20 -8.76
CA GLY A 81 -3.09 13.69 -8.14
C GLY A 81 -4.33 12.81 -8.38
N ARG A 82 -4.24 11.76 -9.21
CA ARG A 82 -5.36 10.82 -9.38
C ARG A 82 -5.51 9.93 -8.16
N ASP A 83 -6.74 9.87 -7.68
CA ASP A 83 -7.13 8.93 -6.64
C ASP A 83 -7.67 7.64 -7.28
N GLU A 84 -6.77 6.70 -7.58
CA GLU A 84 -7.15 5.37 -8.10
C GLU A 84 -7.88 4.50 -7.06
N GLY A 85 -8.04 4.98 -5.83
CA GLY A 85 -8.74 4.29 -4.77
C GLY A 85 -8.07 2.98 -4.38
N PHE A 86 -8.89 1.95 -4.17
CA PHE A 86 -8.47 0.65 -3.70
C PHE A 86 -9.08 -0.46 -4.56
N THR A 87 -8.26 -1.44 -4.94
CA THR A 87 -8.74 -2.72 -5.46
C THR A 87 -8.76 -3.73 -4.33
N PHE A 88 -9.94 -4.04 -3.79
CA PHE A 88 -10.09 -4.93 -2.64
C PHE A 88 -10.09 -6.41 -3.03
N PHE A 89 -9.59 -7.25 -2.13
CA PHE A 89 -9.65 -8.71 -2.27
C PHE A 89 -9.98 -9.41 -0.94
N PRO A 90 -10.75 -10.52 -0.99
CA PRO A 90 -11.05 -11.30 0.21
C PRO A 90 -9.85 -12.16 0.63
N ILE A 91 -9.65 -12.33 1.94
CA ILE A 91 -8.60 -13.21 2.48
C ILE A 91 -9.23 -14.46 3.11
N GLY A 92 -9.12 -15.58 2.40
CA GLY A 92 -9.52 -16.91 2.87
C GLY A 92 -8.64 -17.42 4.03
N VAL A 93 -9.12 -18.41 4.78
CA VAL A 93 -8.49 -18.87 6.04
C VAL A 93 -7.02 -19.29 5.86
N ILE A 94 -6.72 -20.11 4.85
CA ILE A 94 -5.35 -20.56 4.56
C ILE A 94 -4.46 -19.36 4.17
N ALA A 95 -4.99 -18.43 3.37
CA ALA A 95 -4.27 -17.23 2.98
C ALA A 95 -3.94 -16.35 4.19
N ARG A 96 -4.81 -16.26 5.21
CA ARG A 96 -4.54 -15.51 6.44
C ARG A 96 -3.29 -16.02 7.15
N ILE A 97 -3.14 -17.35 7.25
CA ILE A 97 -1.96 -17.95 7.90
C ILE A 97 -0.70 -17.56 7.13
N ARG A 98 -0.68 -17.75 5.81
CA ARG A 98 0.46 -17.37 4.96
C ARG A 98 0.79 -15.88 5.05
N MET A 99 -0.22 -15.02 5.02
CA MET A 99 -0.05 -13.57 5.14
C MET A 99 0.44 -13.16 6.53
N GLY A 100 0.03 -13.85 7.60
CA GLY A 100 0.56 -13.63 8.95
C GLY A 100 2.05 -13.98 9.05
N PHE A 101 2.46 -15.11 8.47
CA PHE A 101 3.88 -15.48 8.36
C PHE A 101 4.68 -14.48 7.54
N ARG A 102 4.14 -14.03 6.39
CA ARG A 102 4.77 -12.99 5.55
C ARG A 102 4.97 -11.69 6.32
N GLY A 103 3.95 -11.21 7.02
CA GLY A 103 4.05 -9.99 7.85
C GLY A 103 5.13 -10.12 8.93
N ARG A 104 5.19 -11.27 9.61
CA ARG A 104 6.23 -11.54 10.61
C ARG A 104 7.64 -11.59 9.99
N TRP A 105 7.79 -12.21 8.82
CA TRP A 105 9.07 -12.28 8.11
C TRP A 105 9.53 -10.91 7.62
N MET A 106 8.62 -10.11 7.04
CA MET A 106 8.91 -8.74 6.58
C MET A 106 9.36 -7.84 7.73
N ARG A 107 8.65 -7.86 8.86
CA ARG A 107 9.04 -7.09 10.07
C ARG A 107 10.45 -7.43 10.56
N LYS A 108 10.89 -8.68 10.40
CA LYS A 108 12.23 -9.12 10.81
C LYS A 108 13.33 -8.84 9.79
N ARG A 109 13.06 -9.01 8.49
CA ARG A 109 14.12 -9.02 7.45
C ARG A 109 14.08 -7.84 6.49
N LYS A 110 12.92 -7.22 6.29
CA LYS A 110 12.73 -6.11 5.34
C LYS A 110 11.78 -5.04 5.93
N PRO A 111 12.09 -4.47 7.11
CA PRO A 111 11.21 -3.49 7.74
C PRO A 111 11.04 -2.23 6.89
N TRP A 112 12.04 -1.89 6.06
CA TRP A 112 12.02 -0.73 5.17
C TRP A 112 11.00 -0.84 4.02
N LEU A 113 10.47 -2.03 3.73
CA LEU A 113 9.36 -2.21 2.78
C LEU A 113 8.00 -1.98 3.42
N LEU A 114 7.91 -2.00 4.75
CA LEU A 114 6.65 -1.80 5.45
C LEU A 114 6.29 -0.31 5.45
N VAL A 115 5.03 -0.05 5.19
CA VAL A 115 4.42 1.27 5.25
C VAL A 115 3.48 1.27 6.45
N SER A 116 3.65 2.22 7.37
CA SER A 116 2.78 2.36 8.55
C SER A 116 1.88 3.57 8.35
N PRO A 117 0.63 3.43 7.84
CA PRO A 117 -0.28 4.57 7.69
C PRO A 117 -0.60 5.26 9.01
#